data_AF-A0A8T1BL55-F1
#
_entry.id   AF-A0A8T1BL55-F1
#
_cell.length_a   1.000
_cell.length_b   1.000
_cell.length_c   1.000
_cell.angle_alpha   90.00
_cell.angle_beta   90.00
_cell.angle_gamma   90.00
#
_symmetry.space_group_name_H-M   'P 1'
#
loop_
_entity.id
_entity.type
_entity.pdbx_description
1 polymer ?
#
loop_
_entity_poly.entity_id
_entity_poly.type
_entity_poly.pdbx_seq_one_letter_code
_entity_poly.pdbx_strand_id
1 'polypeptide(L)'
;MPRTPCSKDISPSTRVAVALFLAERCVEGRVNHGSLKAAAEHFRISCTAMKEIAKHRDYPRALIAKRKYSPRAKKYTDQEFAQILVAVPLAQRQTLRALEDATSIPIDTLHCYIRSKLLRRYISRAKPKLTPDHKNRRLAWALGHVERPLGNLCYKT
;
A
#
# COMPACT_ATOMS: atom_id res chain seq x y z
N MET A 1 -24.39 -2.41 -11.99
CA MET A 1 -23.10 -2.33 -12.70
C MET A 1 -22.20 -1.30 -12.03
N PRO A 2 -21.05 -1.68 -11.46
CA PRO A 2 -20.06 -0.68 -11.05
C PRO A 2 -19.56 0.04 -12.32
N ARG A 3 -19.54 1.37 -12.30
CA ARG A 3 -19.08 2.18 -13.45
C ARG A 3 -17.60 1.92 -13.72
N THR A 4 -17.22 1.98 -15.00
CA THR A 4 -15.84 1.85 -15.47
C THR A 4 -14.92 2.77 -14.67
N PRO A 5 -13.89 2.25 -13.99
CA PRO A 5 -12.92 3.08 -13.31
C PRO A 5 -12.07 3.73 -14.41
N CYS A 6 -12.26 5.02 -14.66
CA CYS A 6 -11.37 5.96 -15.40
C CYS A 6 -12.11 7.14 -16.06
N SER A 7 -13.44 7.26 -16.00
CA SER A 7 -14.08 8.52 -16.40
C SER A 7 -13.67 9.62 -15.40
N LYS A 8 -13.07 10.71 -15.88
CA LYS A 8 -12.67 11.84 -15.05
C LYS A 8 -13.89 12.37 -14.29
N ASP A 9 -13.79 12.49 -12.97
CA ASP A 9 -14.84 13.09 -12.14
C ASP A 9 -15.12 14.53 -12.62
N ILE A 10 -16.40 14.93 -12.60
CA ILE A 10 -16.81 16.29 -12.94
C ILE A 10 -16.20 17.24 -11.91
N SER A 11 -15.48 18.26 -12.38
CA SER A 11 -14.79 19.20 -11.50
C SER A 11 -15.80 19.88 -10.55
N PRO A 12 -15.39 20.20 -9.31
CA PRO A 12 -16.23 20.96 -8.38
C PRO A 12 -16.74 22.27 -8.96
N SER A 13 -15.90 22.99 -9.72
CA SER A 13 -16.27 24.26 -10.35
C SER A 13 -17.39 24.09 -11.37
N THR A 14 -17.33 23.06 -12.21
CA THR A 14 -18.41 22.75 -13.17
C THR A 14 -19.70 22.36 -12.44
N ARG A 15 -19.62 21.61 -11.32
CA ARG A 15 -20.81 21.26 -10.51
C ARG A 15 -21.49 22.49 -9.92
N VAL A 16 -20.73 23.47 -9.44
CA VAL A 16 -21.26 24.74 -8.94
C VAL A 16 -21.84 25.59 -10.07
N ALA A 17 -21.16 25.70 -11.20
CA ALA A 17 -21.66 26.44 -12.37
C ALA A 17 -22.99 25.88 -12.88
N VAL A 18 -23.14 24.56 -12.91
CA VAL A 18 -24.40 23.88 -13.23
C VAL A 18 -25.50 24.24 -12.24
N ALA A 19 -25.20 24.23 -10.93
CA ALA A 19 -26.18 24.57 -9.91
C ALA A 19 -26.67 26.02 -10.03
N LEU A 20 -25.75 26.96 -10.30
CA LEU A 20 -26.10 28.37 -10.56
C LEU A 20 -26.95 28.52 -11.84
N PHE A 21 -26.56 27.86 -12.93
CA PHE A 21 -27.31 27.88 -14.20
C PHE A 21 -28.74 27.35 -14.05
N LEU A 22 -28.93 26.34 -13.19
CA LEU A 22 -30.25 25.81 -12.87
C LEU A 22 -31.03 26.74 -11.94
N ALA A 23 -30.38 27.39 -10.97
CA ALA A 23 -31.00 28.36 -10.07
C ALA A 23 -31.58 29.56 -10.84
N GLU A 24 -30.87 30.06 -11.86
CA GLU A 24 -31.35 31.12 -12.76
C GLU A 24 -32.63 30.74 -13.53
N ARG A 25 -32.83 29.45 -13.78
CA ARG A 25 -33.96 28.90 -14.55
C ARG A 25 -35.01 28.23 -13.66
N CYS A 26 -34.90 28.40 -12.36
CA CYS A 26 -35.90 27.93 -11.41
C CYS A 26 -37.02 28.96 -11.28
N VAL A 27 -38.26 28.50 -11.39
CA VAL A 27 -39.45 29.29 -11.07
C VAL A 27 -40.14 28.58 -9.90
N GLU A 28 -40.47 29.33 -8.84
CA GLU A 28 -41.08 28.79 -7.61
C GLU A 28 -40.29 27.63 -6.96
N GLY A 29 -38.96 27.68 -7.06
CA GLY A 29 -38.07 26.63 -6.54
C GLY A 29 -38.06 25.34 -7.36
N ARG A 30 -38.78 25.27 -8.48
CA ARG A 30 -38.79 24.13 -9.40
C ARG A 30 -38.00 24.44 -10.66
N VAL A 31 -37.24 23.47 -11.14
CA VAL A 31 -36.56 23.56 -12.42
C VAL A 31 -37.59 23.38 -13.53
N ASN A 32 -37.63 24.29 -14.49
CA ASN A 32 -38.57 24.20 -15.62
C ASN A 32 -38.35 22.92 -16.45
N HIS A 33 -39.39 22.51 -17.16
CA HIS A 33 -39.28 21.37 -18.07
C HIS A 33 -38.22 21.66 -19.14
N GLY A 34 -37.39 20.65 -19.46
CA GLY A 34 -36.33 20.78 -20.47
C GLY A 34 -35.06 21.50 -20.00
N SER A 35 -35.04 22.20 -18.86
CA SER A 35 -33.85 22.96 -18.42
C SER A 35 -32.65 22.05 -18.10
N LEU A 36 -32.91 20.84 -17.60
CA LEU A 36 -31.86 19.83 -17.38
C LEU A 36 -31.24 19.35 -18.70
N LYS A 37 -32.03 19.28 -19.78
CA LYS A 37 -31.54 18.90 -21.11
C LYS A 37 -30.71 20.04 -21.71
N ALA A 38 -31.19 21.28 -21.60
CA ALA A 38 -30.44 22.47 -22.01
C ALA A 38 -29.10 22.61 -21.24
N ALA A 39 -29.11 22.36 -19.93
CA ALA A 39 -27.87 22.34 -19.13
C ALA A 39 -26.93 21.21 -19.57
N ALA A 40 -27.45 20.02 -19.87
CA ALA A 40 -26.64 18.89 -20.33
C ALA A 40 -25.94 19.20 -21.67
N GLU A 41 -26.65 19.85 -22.59
CA GLU A 41 -26.10 20.31 -23.88
C GLU A 41 -25.06 21.43 -23.67
N HIS A 42 -25.37 22.42 -22.84
CA HIS A 42 -24.47 23.56 -22.55
C HIS A 42 -23.15 23.13 -21.90
N PHE A 43 -23.21 22.30 -20.86
CA PHE A 43 -22.03 21.84 -20.12
C PHE A 43 -21.38 20.58 -20.72
N ARG A 44 -21.98 19.99 -21.77
CA ARG A 44 -21.55 18.74 -22.42
C ARG A 44 -21.41 17.57 -21.42
N ILE A 45 -22.40 17.43 -20.53
CA ILE A 45 -22.45 16.39 -19.50
C ILE A 45 -23.64 15.47 -19.77
N SER A 46 -23.51 14.16 -19.48
CA SER A 46 -24.63 13.23 -19.62
C SER A 46 -25.84 13.65 -18.77
N CYS A 47 -27.06 13.44 -19.29
CA CYS A 47 -28.29 13.72 -18.55
C CYS A 47 -28.36 12.99 -17.19
N THR A 48 -27.73 11.81 -17.08
CA THR A 48 -27.68 11.06 -15.80
C THR A 48 -26.83 11.78 -14.74
N ALA A 49 -25.67 12.32 -15.11
CA ALA A 49 -24.82 13.08 -14.20
C ALA A 49 -25.42 14.45 -13.86
N MET A 50 -26.09 15.09 -14.82
CA MET A 50 -26.84 16.32 -14.60
C MET A 50 -27.95 16.13 -13.55
N LYS A 51 -28.72 15.03 -13.63
CA LYS A 51 -29.73 14.68 -12.62
C LYS A 51 -29.12 14.48 -11.23
N GLU A 52 -27.97 13.83 -11.12
CA GLU A 52 -27.27 13.67 -9.83
C GLU A 52 -26.79 15.00 -9.26
N ILE A 53 -26.25 15.91 -10.08
CA ILE A 53 -25.86 17.25 -9.63
C ILE A 53 -27.09 18.03 -9.13
N ALA A 54 -28.21 17.97 -9.87
CA ALA A 54 -29.44 18.67 -9.51
C ALA A 54 -30.02 18.21 -8.17
N LYS A 55 -29.89 16.92 -7.79
CA LYS A 55 -30.31 16.41 -6.46
C LYS A 55 -29.59 17.09 -5.30
N HIS A 56 -28.35 17.52 -5.52
CA HIS A 56 -27.49 18.11 -4.50
C HIS A 56 -27.36 19.63 -4.63
N ARG A 57 -28.18 20.27 -5.47
CA ARG A 57 -28.11 21.71 -5.76
C ARG A 57 -28.21 22.59 -4.51
N ASP A 58 -29.06 22.20 -3.55
CA ASP A 58 -29.36 22.97 -2.34
C ASP A 58 -28.26 22.79 -1.27
N TYR A 59 -27.35 21.84 -1.47
CA TYR A 59 -26.28 21.49 -0.54
C TYR A 59 -24.92 21.82 -1.15
N PRO A 60 -24.40 23.05 -0.99
CA PRO A 60 -23.14 23.48 -1.64
C PRO A 60 -21.94 22.60 -1.24
N ARG A 61 -21.94 22.08 0.00
CA ARG A 61 -20.92 21.14 0.48
C ARG A 61 -20.88 19.85 -0.35
N ALA A 62 -22.02 19.33 -0.79
CA ALA A 62 -22.11 18.12 -1.60
C ALA A 62 -21.61 18.34 -3.04
N LEU A 63 -21.82 19.53 -3.60
CA LEU A 63 -21.31 19.91 -4.92
C LEU A 63 -19.79 20.07 -4.94
N ILE A 64 -19.20 20.55 -3.84
CA ILE A 64 -17.76 20.76 -3.73
C ILE A 64 -17.03 19.48 -3.32
N ALA A 65 -17.66 18.65 -2.49
CA ALA A 65 -17.06 17.42 -1.99
C ALA A 65 -16.55 16.54 -3.14
N LYS A 66 -15.30 16.09 -3.02
CA LYS A 66 -14.79 15.04 -3.90
C LYS A 66 -15.52 13.75 -3.57
N ARG A 67 -15.76 12.95 -4.60
CA ARG A 67 -16.31 11.61 -4.41
C ARG A 67 -15.36 10.82 -3.52
N LYS A 68 -15.87 10.26 -2.42
CA LYS A 68 -15.07 9.38 -1.56
C LYS A 68 -14.87 8.07 -2.31
N TYR A 69 -13.64 7.79 -2.70
CA TYR A 69 -13.24 6.45 -3.08
C TYR A 69 -13.02 5.65 -1.80
N SER A 70 -13.82 4.60 -1.60
CA SER A 70 -13.52 3.63 -0.56
C SER A 70 -12.55 2.62 -1.17
N PRO A 71 -11.31 2.51 -0.65
CA PRO A 71 -10.43 1.44 -1.07
C PRO A 71 -11.07 0.08 -0.73
N ARG A 72 -10.66 -0.95 -1.48
CA ARG A 72 -11.02 -2.33 -1.13
C ARG A 72 -10.55 -2.62 0.29
N ALA A 73 -11.42 -3.21 1.10
CA ALA A 73 -11.07 -3.60 2.46
C ALA A 73 -9.87 -4.57 2.48
N LYS A 74 -8.98 -4.39 3.46
CA LYS A 74 -7.89 -5.35 3.71
C LYS A 74 -8.49 -6.67 4.19
N LYS A 75 -7.86 -7.79 3.84
CA LYS A 75 -8.26 -9.12 4.32
C LYS A 75 -8.04 -9.30 5.82
N TYR A 76 -6.97 -8.71 6.35
CA TYR A 76 -6.63 -8.72 7.77
C TYR A 76 -6.57 -7.29 8.29
N THR A 77 -7.02 -7.09 9.53
CA THR A 77 -6.75 -5.85 10.25
C THR A 77 -5.28 -5.82 10.68
N ASP A 78 -4.77 -4.61 10.96
CA ASP A 78 -3.37 -4.45 11.37
C ASP A 78 -3.09 -5.17 12.72
N GLN A 79 -4.11 -5.27 13.58
CA GLN A 79 -4.03 -6.00 14.86
C GLN A 79 -4.05 -7.53 14.67
N GLU A 80 -4.94 -8.04 13.83
CA GLU A 80 -4.99 -9.48 13.48
C GLU A 80 -3.66 -9.93 12.88
N PHE A 81 -3.10 -9.14 11.95
CA PHE A 81 -1.81 -9.44 11.36
C PHE A 81 -0.70 -9.50 12.40
N ALA A 82 -0.68 -8.57 13.36
CA ALA A 82 0.30 -8.58 14.45
C ALA A 82 0.17 -9.83 15.34
N GLN A 83 -1.06 -10.28 15.65
CA GLN A 83 -1.31 -11.49 16.43
C GLN A 83 -0.81 -12.74 15.69
N ILE A 84 -1.10 -12.85 14.39
CA ILE A 84 -0.60 -13.94 13.53
C ILE A 84 0.94 -13.95 13.57
N LEU A 85 1.58 -12.79 13.40
CA LEU A 85 3.03 -12.69 13.45
C LEU A 85 3.62 -13.13 14.79
N VAL A 86 2.98 -12.75 15.91
CA VAL A 86 3.46 -13.13 17.26
C VAL A 86 3.36 -14.64 17.49
N ALA A 87 2.37 -15.32 16.90
CA ALA A 87 2.22 -16.76 17.01
C ALA A 87 3.31 -17.56 16.25
N VAL A 88 3.86 -17.01 15.16
CA VAL A 88 4.88 -17.70 14.34
C VAL A 88 6.22 -17.80 15.08
N PRO A 89 6.91 -18.95 15.16
CA PRO A 89 8.24 -19.03 15.77
C PRO A 89 9.29 -18.12 15.11
N LEU A 90 10.23 -17.57 15.89
CA LEU A 90 11.26 -16.64 15.38
C LEU A 90 12.08 -17.21 14.20
N ALA A 91 12.37 -18.52 14.20
CA ALA A 91 13.10 -19.18 13.13
C ALA A 91 12.40 -19.06 11.76
N GLN A 92 11.06 -19.02 11.76
CA GLN A 92 10.25 -18.91 10.54
C GLN A 92 9.97 -17.46 10.14
N ARG A 93 10.36 -16.46 10.95
CA ARG A 93 10.20 -15.02 10.63
C ARG A 93 11.37 -14.42 9.86
N GLN A 94 12.38 -15.22 9.48
CA GLN A 94 13.64 -14.72 8.92
C GLN A 94 13.49 -14.21 7.48
N THR A 95 12.80 -14.96 6.64
CA THR A 95 12.59 -14.62 5.22
C THR A 95 11.10 -14.47 4.95
N LEU A 96 10.74 -13.66 3.95
CA LEU A 96 9.34 -13.49 3.56
C LEU A 96 8.72 -14.79 3.07
N ARG A 97 9.51 -15.66 2.43
CA ARG A 97 9.05 -16.97 1.94
C ARG A 97 8.78 -17.94 3.10
N ALA A 98 9.68 -18.03 4.09
CA ALA A 98 9.43 -18.82 5.29
C ALA A 98 8.21 -18.30 6.08
N LEU A 99 8.00 -16.98 6.08
CA LEU A 99 6.86 -16.37 6.75
C LEU A 99 5.55 -16.61 5.98
N GLU A 100 5.57 -16.60 4.65
CA GLU A 100 4.45 -17.04 3.81
C GLU A 100 4.09 -18.49 4.10
N ASP A 101 5.07 -19.40 4.12
CA ASP A 101 4.84 -20.82 4.42
C ASP A 101 4.21 -21.00 5.82
N ALA A 102 4.64 -20.21 6.81
CA ALA A 102 4.14 -20.29 8.18
C ALA A 102 2.76 -19.62 8.38
N THR A 103 2.42 -18.58 7.62
CA THR A 103 1.20 -17.77 7.83
C THR A 103 0.15 -17.95 6.75
N SER A 104 0.48 -18.61 5.64
CA SER A 104 -0.30 -18.68 4.40
C SER A 104 -0.65 -17.30 3.79
N ILE A 105 0.09 -16.25 4.18
CA ILE A 105 -0.08 -14.90 3.65
C ILE A 105 0.85 -14.73 2.44
N PRO A 106 0.33 -14.37 1.25
CA PRO A 106 1.15 -14.22 0.06
C PRO A 106 2.30 -13.22 0.25
N ILE A 107 3.48 -13.54 -0.32
CA ILE A 107 4.68 -12.67 -0.27
C ILE A 107 4.37 -11.21 -0.65
N ASP A 108 3.55 -10.97 -1.68
CA ASP A 108 3.19 -9.61 -2.12
C ASP A 108 2.48 -8.80 -1.03
N THR A 109 1.64 -9.47 -0.25
CA THR A 109 0.92 -8.85 0.87
C THR A 109 1.89 -8.50 1.99
N LEU A 110 2.85 -9.39 2.27
CA LEU A 110 3.93 -9.12 3.24
C LEU A 110 4.82 -7.94 2.81
N HIS A 111 5.11 -7.81 1.52
CA HIS A 111 5.80 -6.62 0.99
C HIS A 111 5.00 -5.33 1.20
N CYS A 112 3.68 -5.37 1.03
CA CYS A 112 2.82 -4.24 1.36
C CYS A 112 2.90 -3.87 2.86
N TYR A 113 2.93 -4.86 3.75
CA TYR A 113 3.11 -4.62 5.18
C TYR A 113 4.48 -4.03 5.53
N ILE A 114 5.53 -4.37 4.77
CA ILE A 114 6.85 -3.70 4.89
C ILE A 114 6.77 -2.24 4.45
N ARG A 115 6.11 -1.97 3.32
CA ARG A 115 5.93 -0.60 2.80
C ARG A 115 5.13 0.25 3.78
N SER A 116 4.08 -0.31 4.38
CA SER A 116 3.23 0.36 5.37
C SER A 116 3.82 0.41 6.78
N LYS A 117 5.06 -0.07 6.97
CA LYS A 117 5.79 -0.08 8.26
C LYS A 117 5.16 -0.92 9.38
N LEU A 118 4.24 -1.83 9.04
CA LEU A 118 3.67 -2.79 10.00
C LEU A 118 4.59 -3.99 10.23
N LEU A 119 5.39 -4.36 9.22
CA LEU A 119 6.46 -5.34 9.33
C LEU A 119 7.80 -4.67 9.06
N ARG A 120 8.80 -4.90 9.92
CA ARG A 120 10.14 -4.35 9.76
C ARG A 120 11.16 -5.46 9.56
N ARG A 121 12.04 -5.30 8.58
CA ARG A 121 13.23 -6.15 8.44
C ARG A 121 14.20 -5.83 9.59
N TYR A 122 14.51 -6.85 10.38
CA TYR A 122 15.51 -6.76 11.43
C TYR A 122 16.77 -7.52 11.00
N ILE A 123 17.94 -6.93 11.26
CA ILE A 123 19.22 -7.57 11.01
C ILE A 123 19.91 -7.70 12.37
N SER A 124 20.06 -8.93 12.86
CA SER A 124 20.85 -9.19 14.06
C SER A 124 22.33 -9.25 13.69
N ARG A 125 23.05 -8.13 13.85
CA ARG A 125 24.52 -8.11 13.80
C ARG A 125 25.09 -8.18 15.20
N ALA A 126 24.87 -9.30 15.88
CA ALA A 126 25.61 -9.61 17.10
C ALA A 126 26.90 -10.33 16.68
N LYS A 127 28.04 -9.63 16.70
CA LYS A 127 29.34 -10.31 16.55
C LYS A 127 29.54 -11.15 17.82
N PRO A 128 29.62 -12.49 17.73
CA PRO A 128 29.82 -13.30 18.90
C PRO A 128 31.15 -12.89 19.55
N LYS A 129 31.15 -12.74 20.89
CA LYS A 129 32.38 -12.46 21.63
C LYS A 129 33.34 -13.63 21.39
N LEU A 130 34.51 -13.36 20.82
CA LEU A 130 35.52 -14.40 20.64
C LEU A 130 36.06 -14.76 22.02
N THR A 131 35.62 -15.91 22.54
CA THR A 131 36.26 -16.56 23.67
C THR A 131 37.64 -17.07 23.24
N PRO A 132 38.56 -17.33 24.19
CA PRO A 132 39.85 -17.96 23.87
C PRO A 132 39.69 -19.27 23.10
N ASP A 133 38.70 -20.09 23.45
CA ASP A 133 38.38 -21.35 22.73
C ASP A 133 38.03 -21.10 21.25
N HIS A 134 37.20 -20.09 20.97
CA HIS A 134 36.88 -19.70 19.59
C HIS A 134 38.12 -19.24 18.80
N LYS A 135 39.06 -18.54 19.46
CA LYS A 135 40.32 -18.12 18.83
C LYS A 135 41.18 -19.34 18.47
N ASN A 136 41.30 -20.29 19.39
CA ASN A 136 42.09 -21.51 19.20
C ASN A 136 41.53 -22.38 18.07
N ARG A 137 40.21 -22.59 18.03
CA ARG A 137 39.55 -23.35 16.94
C ARG A 137 39.76 -22.71 15.57
N ARG A 138 39.67 -21.38 15.48
CA ARG A 138 39.92 -20.64 14.23
C ARG A 138 41.38 -20.74 13.80
N LEU A 139 42.32 -20.64 14.74
CA LEU A 139 43.74 -20.81 14.48
C LEU A 139 44.05 -22.22 13.96
N ALA A 140 43.50 -23.25 14.61
CA ALA A 140 43.65 -24.64 14.18
C ALA A 140 43.09 -24.87 12.77
N TRP A 141 41.89 -24.34 12.50
CA TRP A 141 41.30 -24.40 11.16
C TRP A 141 42.19 -23.71 10.13
N ALA A 142 42.69 -22.51 10.41
CA ALA A 142 43.58 -21.78 9.50
C ALA A 142 44.89 -22.54 9.23
N LEU A 143 45.53 -23.09 10.27
CA LEU A 143 46.75 -23.87 10.13
C LEU A 143 46.56 -25.14 9.30
N GLY A 144 45.37 -25.75 9.33
CA GLY A 144 45.02 -26.91 8.50
C GLY A 144 44.82 -26.60 7.01
N HIS A 145 44.68 -25.33 6.63
CA HIS A 145 44.49 -24.88 5.24
C HIS A 145 45.71 -24.14 4.68
N VAL A 146 46.76 -23.95 5.47
CA VAL A 146 48.05 -23.48 4.98
C VAL A 146 48.82 -24.71 4.50
N GLU A 147 48.86 -24.93 3.19
CA GLU A 147 49.86 -25.81 2.60
C GLU A 147 51.23 -25.24 2.95
N ARG A 148 51.99 -25.94 3.78
CA ARG A 148 53.39 -25.62 4.01
C ARG A 148 54.16 -26.21 2.84
N PRO A 149 54.70 -25.43 1.89
CA PRO A 149 55.81 -25.94 1.11
C PRO A 149 56.97 -26.11 2.11
N LEU A 150 57.17 -27.34 2.58
CA LEU A 150 58.39 -27.73 3.30
C LEU A 150 59.54 -27.72 2.28
N GLY A 151 59.97 -26.52 1.92
CA GLY A 151 61.21 -26.30 1.19
C GLY A 151 62.37 -26.35 2.17
N ASN A 152 63.04 -27.50 2.22
CA ASN A 152 64.50 -27.63 2.34
C ASN A 152 65.20 -26.71 3.35
N LEU A 153 65.21 -27.07 4.63
CA LEU A 153 66.36 -26.74 5.48
C LEU A 153 66.84 -27.98 6.22
N CYS A 154 67.74 -28.68 5.55
CA CYS A 154 68.68 -29.61 6.14
C CYS A 154 69.64 -28.82 7.02
N TYR A 155 69.47 -28.85 8.34
CA TYR A 155 70.58 -28.51 9.24
C TYR A 155 71.23 -29.82 9.69
N LYS A 156 72.37 -30.15 9.07
CA LYS A 156 73.35 -31.05 9.65
C LYS A 156 74.17 -30.25 10.66
N THR A 157 74.15 -30.66 11.92
CA THR A 157 75.31 -30.82 12.80
C THR A 157 74.86 -31.53 14.07
#